data_AF-A0A329R9X3-F1
#
_entry.id   AF-A0A329R9X3-F1
#
_cell.length_a   1.000
_cell.length_b   1.000
_cell.length_c   1.000
_cell.angle_alpha   90.00
_cell.angle_beta   90.00
_cell.angle_gamma   90.00
#
_symmetry.space_group_name_H-M   'P 1'
#
loop_
_entity.id
_entity.type
_entity.pdbx_description
1 polymer ?
#
loop_
_entity_poly.entity_id
_entity_poly.type
_entity_poly.pdbx_seq_one_letter_code
_entity_poly.pdbx_strand_id
1 'polypeptide(L)'
;MVGSSARDRMLNDLLIDFNIRYICTTLGDCYAMNSFAPTMGCPNPPKTRISTYQYVVLPVHLSGIHWGIILTRLAYKQEQPCITPYYYEPLCGNIHRSTMEDIYLKTVAIFLPDWQDKTIPNTVFPSEANCVWLDSPKQPDGTSCCVLCIAQVYAMLKYNFRLTSVAITKDEVAIMRLRIMWVILMQPEVTKRSNKRAKAVEATGLKLFRAFQL
;
A
#
# COMPACT_ATOMS: atom_id res chain seq x y z
N MET A 1 13.57 -11.28 1.04
CA MET A 1 12.62 -10.40 0.33
C MET A 1 12.01 -11.13 -0.87
N VAL A 2 12.81 -11.50 -1.89
CA VAL A 2 12.32 -12.20 -3.10
C VAL A 2 11.65 -13.56 -2.82
N GLY A 3 12.15 -14.35 -1.85
CA GLY A 3 11.62 -15.69 -1.55
C GLY A 3 10.19 -15.73 -1.01
N SER A 4 9.65 -14.63 -0.48
CA SER A 4 8.23 -14.54 -0.08
C SER A 4 7.33 -14.06 -1.22
N SER A 5 7.91 -13.43 -2.26
CA SER A 5 7.21 -13.09 -3.50
C SER A 5 7.16 -14.26 -4.49
N ALA A 6 8.03 -15.26 -4.31
CA ALA A 6 8.06 -16.46 -5.14
C ALA A 6 6.97 -17.46 -4.70
N ARG A 7 6.26 -18.03 -5.68
CA ARG A 7 5.17 -19.01 -5.50
C ARG A 7 4.01 -18.44 -4.67
N ASP A 8 3.36 -19.30 -3.89
CA ASP A 8 2.07 -19.01 -3.22
C ASP A 8 2.24 -18.50 -1.78
N ARG A 9 3.41 -17.98 -1.42
CA ARG A 9 3.66 -17.47 -0.07
C ARG A 9 3.01 -16.10 0.12
N MET A 10 2.54 -15.86 1.34
CA MET A 10 2.02 -14.56 1.76
C MET A 10 3.16 -13.54 1.84
N LEU A 11 2.90 -12.31 1.37
CA LEU A 11 3.84 -11.21 1.56
C LEU A 11 3.79 -10.74 3.02
N ASN A 12 4.93 -10.36 3.57
CA ASN A 12 5.02 -9.83 4.94
C ASN A 12 4.95 -8.29 4.96
N ASP A 13 4.92 -7.71 6.16
CA ASP A 13 4.83 -6.26 6.39
C ASP A 13 5.87 -5.48 5.56
N LEU A 14 7.11 -5.96 5.57
CA LEU A 14 8.21 -5.35 4.83
C LEU A 14 7.93 -5.24 3.32
N LEU A 15 7.31 -6.26 2.73
CA LEU A 15 7.03 -6.30 1.30
C LEU A 15 5.87 -5.38 0.92
N ILE A 16 4.79 -5.38 1.69
CA ILE A 16 3.64 -4.51 1.41
C ILE A 16 4.01 -3.04 1.65
N ASP A 17 4.68 -2.71 2.76
CA ASP A 17 5.15 -1.34 3.04
C ASP A 17 6.10 -0.83 1.95
N PHE A 18 7.04 -1.67 1.52
CA PHE A 18 7.98 -1.31 0.45
C PHE A 18 7.23 -0.99 -0.85
N ASN A 19 6.31 -1.86 -1.28
CA ASN A 19 5.59 -1.68 -2.53
C ASN A 19 4.65 -0.48 -2.49
N ILE A 20 3.90 -0.29 -1.41
CA ILE A 20 3.00 0.87 -1.27
C ILE A 20 3.82 2.17 -1.25
N ARG A 21 4.93 2.22 -0.50
CA ARG A 21 5.83 3.39 -0.52
C ARG A 21 6.41 3.64 -1.91
N TYR A 22 6.83 2.58 -2.61
CA TYR A 22 7.35 2.69 -3.97
C TYR A 22 6.30 3.26 -4.93
N ILE A 23 5.07 2.76 -4.89
CA ILE A 23 3.96 3.28 -5.71
C ILE A 23 3.73 4.75 -5.37
N CYS A 24 3.63 5.10 -4.09
CA CYS A 24 3.32 6.47 -3.70
C CYS A 24 4.41 7.46 -4.09
N THR A 25 5.67 7.07 -3.94
CA THR A 25 6.81 7.91 -4.35
C THR A 25 6.95 8.03 -5.86
N THR A 26 6.60 7.00 -6.62
CA THR A 26 6.70 7.00 -8.09
C THR A 26 5.57 7.78 -8.76
N LEU A 27 4.34 7.66 -8.25
CA LEU A 27 3.18 8.34 -8.84
C LEU A 27 3.03 9.79 -8.37
N GLY A 28 3.60 10.14 -7.21
CA GLY A 28 3.44 11.47 -6.62
C GLY A 28 2.07 11.67 -5.98
N ASP A 29 1.89 12.82 -5.30
CA ASP A 29 0.62 13.26 -4.70
C ASP A 29 -0.04 12.26 -3.72
N CYS A 30 0.68 11.28 -3.19
CA CYS A 30 0.13 10.36 -2.20
C CYS A 30 1.15 10.00 -1.11
N TYR A 31 0.63 9.76 0.09
CA TYR A 31 1.42 9.49 1.27
C TYR A 31 1.18 8.05 1.74
N ALA A 32 2.25 7.27 1.84
CA ALA A 32 2.21 5.91 2.35
C ALA A 32 2.44 5.90 3.87
N MET A 33 1.40 5.59 4.63
CA MET A 33 1.52 5.21 6.04
C MET A 33 2.13 3.82 6.16
N ASN A 34 2.73 3.56 7.31
CA ASN A 34 3.35 2.28 7.61
C ASN A 34 2.32 1.32 8.25
N SER A 35 2.38 0.03 7.94
CA SER A 35 1.45 -0.98 8.49
C SER A 35 1.49 -1.12 10.01
N PHE A 36 2.56 -0.66 10.68
CA PHE A 36 2.69 -0.63 12.13
C PHE A 36 2.04 0.59 12.79
N ALA A 37 1.56 1.59 12.03
CA ALA A 37 0.95 2.80 12.62
C ALA A 37 -0.23 2.51 13.58
N PRO A 38 -1.11 1.53 13.32
CA PRO A 38 -2.21 1.21 14.25
C PRO A 38 -1.74 0.62 15.58
N THR A 39 -0.56 -0.01 15.64
CA THR A 39 -0.07 -0.71 16.84
C THR A 39 1.06 0.03 17.55
N MET A 40 1.86 0.79 16.82
CA MET A 40 3.01 1.53 17.34
C MET A 40 2.79 3.05 17.39
N GLY A 41 1.63 3.52 16.93
CA GLY A 41 1.29 4.94 16.82
C GLY A 41 1.73 5.57 15.50
N CYS A 42 1.11 6.69 15.16
CA CYS A 42 1.44 7.42 13.95
C CYS A 42 2.78 8.16 14.09
N PRO A 43 3.65 8.15 13.06
CA PRO A 43 4.81 9.03 13.05
C PRO A 43 4.36 10.49 12.95
N ASN A 44 5.26 11.42 13.25
CA ASN A 44 5.03 12.83 12.96
C ASN A 44 4.70 13.03 11.47
N PRO A 45 3.66 13.80 11.13
CA PRO A 45 3.33 14.09 9.74
C PRO A 45 4.48 14.76 9.00
N PRO A 46 4.56 14.59 7.67
CA PRO A 46 5.58 15.25 6.89
C PRO A 46 5.36 16.77 6.86
N LYS A 47 6.43 17.53 6.65
CA LYS A 47 6.39 19.01 6.63
C LYS A 47 5.69 19.58 5.38
N THR A 48 5.55 18.76 4.35
CA THR A 48 4.83 19.10 3.11
C THR A 48 3.35 19.30 3.40
N ARG A 49 2.73 20.31 2.77
CA ARG A 49 1.30 20.62 2.97
C ARG A 49 0.41 19.43 2.67
N ILE A 50 -0.51 19.11 3.57
CA ILE A 50 -1.51 18.05 3.34
C ILE A 50 -2.32 18.27 2.05
N SER A 51 -2.60 19.53 1.68
CA SER A 51 -3.36 19.88 0.47
C SER A 51 -2.62 19.63 -0.86
N THR A 52 -1.32 19.29 -0.82
CA THR A 52 -0.60 18.84 -2.02
C THR A 52 -0.82 17.36 -2.31
N TYR A 53 -1.39 16.61 -1.37
CA TYR A 53 -1.66 15.19 -1.52
C TYR A 53 -3.12 14.97 -1.93
N GLN A 54 -3.33 13.97 -2.78
CA GLN A 54 -4.63 13.47 -3.19
C GLN A 54 -5.04 12.22 -2.41
N TYR A 55 -4.07 11.46 -1.87
CA TYR A 55 -4.34 10.24 -1.12
C TYR A 55 -3.40 10.02 0.07
N VAL A 56 -3.95 9.42 1.12
CA VAL A 56 -3.19 8.69 2.16
C VAL A 56 -3.51 7.21 2.05
N VAL A 57 -2.49 6.36 2.12
CA VAL A 57 -2.64 4.91 1.97
C VAL A 57 -2.08 4.22 3.20
N LEU A 58 -2.89 3.40 3.86
CA LEU A 58 -2.53 2.61 5.04
C LEU A 58 -2.76 1.11 4.78
N PRO A 59 -1.69 0.31 4.66
CA PRO A 59 -1.79 -1.15 4.71
C PRO A 59 -2.22 -1.60 6.10
N VAL A 60 -3.15 -2.56 6.17
CA VAL A 60 -3.70 -3.03 7.44
C VAL A 60 -3.43 -4.53 7.59
N HIS A 61 -2.72 -4.88 8.65
CA HIS A 61 -2.50 -6.28 9.01
C HIS A 61 -3.66 -6.79 9.87
N LEU A 62 -4.46 -7.68 9.32
CA LEU A 62 -5.68 -8.24 9.91
C LEU A 62 -5.43 -9.67 10.40
N SER A 63 -5.85 -9.98 11.63
CA SER A 63 -5.81 -11.36 12.21
C SER A 63 -4.43 -12.06 12.18
N GLY A 64 -3.33 -11.31 12.00
CA GLY A 64 -1.96 -11.83 11.98
C GLY A 64 -1.56 -12.63 10.73
N ILE A 65 -2.49 -12.88 9.80
CA ILE A 65 -2.27 -13.67 8.58
C ILE A 65 -3.03 -13.13 7.36
N HIS A 66 -3.56 -11.92 7.43
CA HIS A 66 -4.43 -11.40 6.39
C HIS A 66 -4.22 -9.89 6.22
N TRP A 67 -4.51 -9.34 5.04
CA TRP A 67 -4.18 -7.96 4.70
C TRP A 67 -5.34 -7.25 4.06
N GLY A 68 -5.63 -6.05 4.55
CA GLY A 68 -6.50 -5.07 3.93
C GLY A 68 -5.73 -3.79 3.58
N ILE A 69 -6.42 -2.85 2.94
CA ILE A 69 -5.87 -1.52 2.63
C ILE A 69 -6.95 -0.46 2.86
N ILE A 70 -6.54 0.64 3.47
CA ILE A 70 -7.34 1.85 3.62
C ILE A 70 -6.73 2.91 2.71
N LEU A 71 -7.50 3.42 1.76
CA LEU A 71 -7.11 4.56 0.93
C LEU A 71 -8.02 5.73 1.27
N THR A 72 -7.45 6.84 1.72
CA THR A 72 -8.21 8.03 2.07
C THR A 72 -7.95 9.11 1.04
N ARG A 73 -8.96 9.44 0.24
CA ARG A 73 -8.91 10.53 -0.74
C ARG A 73 -9.00 11.88 -0.03
N LEU A 74 -8.09 12.78 -0.37
CA LEU A 74 -7.99 14.14 0.15
C LEU A 74 -8.41 15.12 -0.95
N ALA A 75 -9.65 15.63 -0.89
CA ALA A 75 -10.20 16.49 -1.93
C ALA A 75 -10.09 17.99 -1.60
N TYR A 76 -8.94 18.44 -1.11
CA TYR A 76 -8.72 19.84 -0.67
C TYR A 76 -8.95 20.91 -1.74
N LYS A 77 -8.88 20.55 -3.02
CA LYS A 77 -9.00 21.48 -4.16
C LYS A 77 -10.44 21.64 -4.66
N GLN A 78 -11.41 20.95 -4.07
CA GLN A 78 -12.83 21.09 -4.42
C GLN A 78 -13.44 22.33 -3.75
N GLU A 79 -14.56 22.82 -4.30
CA GLU A 79 -15.32 23.94 -3.71
C GLU A 79 -15.71 23.65 -2.26
N GLN A 80 -16.08 22.39 -1.98
CA GLN A 80 -16.25 21.87 -0.64
C GLN A 80 -15.19 20.79 -0.40
N PRO A 81 -14.09 21.11 0.30
CA PRO A 81 -13.09 20.12 0.66
C PRO A 81 -13.71 18.97 1.44
N CYS A 82 -13.38 17.74 1.06
CA CYS A 82 -13.82 16.54 1.77
C CYS A 82 -12.73 15.47 1.86
N ILE A 83 -12.89 14.60 2.84
CA ILE A 83 -12.10 13.37 3.04
C ILE A 83 -12.98 12.17 2.73
N THR A 84 -12.52 11.23 1.92
CA THR A 84 -13.29 10.01 1.62
C THR A 84 -12.45 8.75 1.88
N PRO A 85 -12.76 7.96 2.92
CA PRO A 85 -12.11 6.69 3.14
C PRO A 85 -12.67 5.59 2.22
N TYR A 86 -11.76 4.85 1.59
CA TYR A 86 -12.02 3.65 0.82
C TYR A 86 -11.41 2.45 1.55
N TYR A 87 -12.22 1.42 1.77
CA TYR A 87 -11.80 0.19 2.43
C TYR A 87 -11.78 -0.95 1.44
N TYR A 88 -10.68 -1.70 1.42
CA TYR A 88 -10.58 -2.90 0.60
C TYR A 88 -9.98 -4.05 1.40
N GLU A 89 -10.70 -5.16 1.37
CA GLU A 89 -10.36 -6.42 2.02
C GLU A 89 -10.53 -7.53 0.96
N PRO A 90 -9.45 -8.19 0.52
CA PRO A 90 -9.47 -9.09 -0.64
C PRO A 90 -10.30 -10.38 -0.52
N LEU A 91 -10.67 -10.86 0.67
CA LEU A 91 -11.69 -11.91 0.84
C LEU A 91 -13.10 -11.41 0.56
N CYS A 92 -13.30 -10.08 0.55
CA CYS A 92 -14.56 -9.38 0.37
C CYS A 92 -15.64 -9.89 1.33
N GLY A 93 -15.22 -10.19 2.57
CA GLY A 93 -16.11 -10.66 3.63
C GLY A 93 -16.53 -9.53 4.57
N ASN A 94 -17.49 -9.82 5.44
CA ASN A 94 -17.94 -8.87 6.46
C ASN A 94 -17.13 -8.95 7.77
N ILE A 95 -16.35 -10.03 7.97
CA ILE A 95 -15.68 -10.34 9.25
C ILE A 95 -14.69 -9.25 9.67
N HIS A 96 -14.01 -8.61 8.72
CA HIS A 96 -12.99 -7.61 9.01
C HIS A 96 -13.48 -6.16 8.87
N ARG A 97 -14.76 -5.93 8.54
CA ARG A 97 -15.25 -4.58 8.26
C ARG A 97 -15.16 -3.66 9.47
N SER A 98 -15.68 -4.11 10.60
CA SER A 98 -15.60 -3.35 11.86
C SER A 98 -14.17 -3.08 12.29
N THR A 99 -13.26 -4.05 12.12
CA THR A 99 -11.84 -3.88 12.44
C THR A 99 -11.18 -2.83 11.55
N MET A 100 -11.45 -2.82 10.24
CA MET A 100 -10.90 -1.84 9.32
C MET A 100 -11.39 -0.42 9.63
N GLU A 101 -12.68 -0.26 9.93
CA GLU A 101 -13.29 1.01 10.31
C GLU A 101 -12.74 1.52 11.65
N ASP A 102 -12.57 0.64 12.65
CA ASP A 102 -11.95 0.99 13.93
C ASP A 102 -10.49 1.42 13.77
N ILE A 103 -9.72 0.71 12.93
CA ILE A 103 -8.33 1.07 12.61
C ILE A 103 -8.26 2.44 11.92
N TYR A 104 -9.18 2.73 10.99
CA TYR A 104 -9.27 4.04 10.36
C TYR A 104 -9.45 5.15 11.40
N LEU A 105 -10.46 5.01 12.28
CA LEU A 105 -10.80 6.00 13.29
C LEU A 105 -9.66 6.23 14.29
N LYS A 106 -8.96 5.16 14.69
CA LYS A 106 -7.85 5.24 15.65
C LYS A 106 -6.52 5.66 15.04
N THR A 107 -6.41 5.69 13.71
CA THR A 107 -5.13 5.92 13.03
C THR A 107 -5.24 7.09 12.06
N VAL A 108 -5.89 6.88 10.92
CA VAL A 108 -5.91 7.86 9.82
C VAL A 108 -6.72 9.09 10.21
N ALA A 109 -7.88 8.91 10.84
CA ALA A 109 -8.74 10.02 11.25
C ALA A 109 -8.10 10.94 12.30
N ILE A 110 -7.15 10.43 13.08
CA ILE A 110 -6.36 11.23 14.05
C ILE A 110 -5.15 11.88 13.34
N PHE A 111 -4.51 11.15 12.43
CA PHE A 111 -3.32 11.61 11.72
C PHE A 111 -3.60 12.80 10.79
N LEU A 112 -4.73 12.81 10.08
CA LEU A 112 -5.03 13.85 9.08
C LEU A 112 -5.23 15.24 9.70
N PRO A 113 -6.01 15.43 10.79
CA PRO A 113 -6.11 16.72 11.46
C PRO A 113 -4.77 17.21 12.00
N ASP A 114 -3.97 16.34 12.64
CA ASP A 114 -2.63 16.70 13.14
C ASP A 114 -1.71 17.17 12.01
N TRP A 115 -1.78 16.53 10.84
CA TRP A 115 -1.03 16.97 9.67
C TRP A 115 -1.52 18.32 9.12
N GLN A 116 -2.83 18.54 9.08
CA GLN A 116 -3.37 19.83 8.68
C GLN A 116 -2.92 20.94 9.62
N ASP A 117 -3.11 20.78 10.93
CA ASP A 117 -2.78 21.80 11.92
C ASP A 117 -1.30 22.21 11.84
N LYS A 118 -0.42 21.25 11.53
CA LYS A 118 1.03 21.49 11.37
C LYS A 118 1.42 22.17 10.06
N THR A 119 0.62 22.07 9.00
CA THR A 119 1.04 22.51 7.64
C THR A 119 0.16 23.60 7.03
N ILE A 120 -1.06 23.73 7.51
CA ILE A 120 -2.06 24.73 7.14
C ILE A 120 -2.83 25.12 8.42
N PRO A 121 -2.18 25.80 9.39
CA PRO A 121 -2.83 26.18 10.64
C PRO A 121 -3.99 27.15 10.40
N ASN A 122 -4.95 27.15 11.32
CA ASN A 122 -6.13 28.03 11.32
C ASN A 122 -7.08 27.84 10.14
N THR A 123 -7.04 26.69 9.45
CA THR A 123 -8.07 26.30 8.47
C THR A 123 -9.00 25.25 9.04
N VAL A 124 -10.26 25.31 8.65
CA VAL A 124 -11.25 24.30 9.01
C VAL A 124 -10.84 22.95 8.39
N PHE A 125 -10.86 21.88 9.19
CA PHE A 125 -10.60 20.53 8.68
C PHE A 125 -11.75 20.09 7.75
N PRO A 126 -11.45 19.55 6.55
CA PRO A 126 -12.48 19.09 5.63
C PRO A 126 -13.43 18.09 6.26
N SER A 127 -14.70 18.11 5.85
CA SER A 127 -15.68 17.14 6.33
C SER A 127 -15.37 15.74 5.81
N GLU A 128 -15.64 14.73 6.63
CA GLU A 128 -15.55 13.34 6.21
C GLU A 128 -16.83 12.94 5.46
N ALA A 129 -16.68 12.51 4.22
CA ALA A 129 -17.74 11.93 3.40
C ALA A 129 -17.96 10.46 3.77
N ASN A 130 -19.10 9.89 3.33
CA ASN A 130 -19.40 8.48 3.53
C ASN A 130 -18.27 7.58 3.04
N CYS A 131 -17.89 6.63 3.87
CA CYS A 131 -16.92 5.62 3.51
C CYS A 131 -17.40 4.75 2.34
N VAL A 132 -16.44 4.19 1.60
CA VAL A 132 -16.72 3.35 0.44
C VAL A 132 -16.02 2.02 0.58
N TRP A 133 -16.80 0.95 0.71
CA TRP A 133 -16.30 -0.42 0.64
C TRP A 133 -16.06 -0.83 -0.82
N LEU A 134 -14.86 -1.35 -1.09
CA LEU A 134 -14.49 -1.92 -2.37
C LEU A 134 -14.72 -3.43 -2.28
N ASP A 135 -15.84 -3.90 -2.82
CA ASP A 135 -16.26 -5.31 -2.71
C ASP A 135 -15.69 -6.22 -3.82
N SER A 136 -14.69 -5.72 -4.55
CA SER A 136 -14.00 -6.46 -5.61
C SER A 136 -12.61 -5.86 -5.86
N PRO A 137 -11.67 -6.66 -6.41
CA PRO A 137 -11.79 -8.09 -6.71
C PRO A 137 -11.67 -8.98 -5.47
N LYS A 138 -12.26 -10.18 -5.50
CA LYS A 138 -12.03 -11.21 -4.48
C LYS A 138 -10.77 -12.02 -4.81
N GLN A 139 -9.96 -12.36 -3.82
CA GLN A 139 -8.78 -13.20 -3.98
C GLN A 139 -9.20 -14.65 -4.34
N PRO A 140 -8.51 -15.30 -5.30
CA PRO A 140 -8.81 -16.67 -5.72
C PRO A 140 -8.26 -17.75 -4.78
N ASP A 141 -7.49 -17.36 -3.76
CA ASP A 141 -6.76 -18.26 -2.87
C ASP A 141 -6.67 -17.67 -1.45
N GLY A 142 -5.94 -18.34 -0.55
CA GLY A 142 -5.75 -17.90 0.84
C GLY A 142 -4.53 -17.02 1.08
N THR A 143 -3.73 -16.66 0.06
CA THR A 143 -2.40 -16.04 0.27
C THR A 143 -2.13 -14.79 -0.58
N SER A 144 -3.09 -14.39 -1.41
CA SER A 144 -2.93 -13.30 -2.37
C SER A 144 -3.43 -11.94 -1.90
N CYS A 145 -3.91 -11.83 -0.66
CA CYS A 145 -4.45 -10.60 -0.09
C CYS A 145 -3.50 -9.40 -0.27
N CYS A 146 -2.23 -9.53 0.09
CA CYS A 146 -1.25 -8.44 -0.12
C CYS A 146 -1.09 -8.04 -1.59
N VAL A 147 -1.10 -9.02 -2.50
CA VAL A 147 -0.93 -8.80 -3.94
C VAL A 147 -2.09 -7.98 -4.47
N LEU A 148 -3.31 -8.34 -4.07
CA LEU A 148 -4.52 -7.62 -4.46
C LEU A 148 -4.56 -6.23 -3.82
N CYS A 149 -4.17 -6.06 -2.56
CA CYS A 149 -4.05 -4.72 -1.94
C CYS A 149 -3.10 -3.80 -2.73
N ILE A 150 -1.91 -4.30 -3.13
CA ILE A 150 -0.94 -3.55 -3.92
C ILE A 150 -1.53 -3.18 -5.30
N ALA A 151 -2.19 -4.13 -5.96
CA ALA A 151 -2.82 -3.91 -7.26
C ALA A 151 -3.95 -2.87 -7.18
N GLN A 152 -4.79 -2.93 -6.14
CA GLN A 152 -5.86 -1.97 -5.91
C GLN A 152 -5.33 -0.55 -5.71
N VAL A 153 -4.27 -0.41 -4.91
CA VAL A 153 -3.61 0.89 -4.69
C VAL A 153 -3.07 1.44 -6.00
N TYR A 154 -2.35 0.63 -6.77
CA TYR A 154 -1.82 1.06 -8.06
C TYR A 154 -2.92 1.52 -9.02
N ALA A 155 -4.03 0.77 -9.09
CA ALA A 155 -5.15 1.09 -9.96
C ALA A 155 -5.82 2.42 -9.57
N MET A 156 -6.10 2.60 -8.28
CA MET A 156 -6.74 3.81 -7.78
C MET A 156 -5.86 5.04 -7.95
N LEU A 157 -4.57 4.95 -7.62
CA LEU A 157 -3.66 6.09 -7.70
C LEU A 157 -3.30 6.46 -9.15
N LYS A 158 -3.08 5.47 -10.02
CA LYS A 158 -2.62 5.75 -11.40
C LYS A 158 -3.75 6.09 -12.36
N TYR A 159 -4.89 5.42 -12.25
CA TYR A 159 -5.96 5.51 -13.24
C TYR A 159 -7.23 6.15 -12.69
N ASN A 160 -7.24 6.55 -11.41
CA ASN A 160 -8.45 7.01 -10.71
C ASN A 160 -9.63 6.03 -10.88
N PHE A 161 -9.31 4.73 -11.00
CA PHE A 161 -10.25 3.64 -11.24
C PHE A 161 -10.08 2.56 -10.17
N ARG A 162 -11.20 1.96 -9.78
CA ARG A 162 -11.24 0.85 -8.83
C ARG A 162 -11.15 -0.43 -9.65
N LEU A 163 -10.35 -1.42 -9.27
CA LEU A 163 -10.50 -2.73 -9.91
C LEU A 163 -11.91 -3.24 -9.58
N THR A 164 -12.76 -3.37 -10.59
CA THR A 164 -14.15 -3.81 -10.44
C THR A 164 -14.39 -5.22 -10.97
N SER A 165 -13.35 -5.88 -11.50
CA SER A 165 -13.49 -7.27 -11.95
C SER A 165 -13.88 -8.14 -10.76
N VAL A 166 -15.02 -8.83 -10.89
CA VAL A 166 -15.56 -9.66 -9.80
C VAL A 166 -14.66 -10.87 -9.53
N ALA A 167 -13.97 -11.37 -10.57
CA ALA A 167 -13.07 -12.51 -10.46
C ALA A 167 -11.66 -12.14 -10.92
N ILE A 168 -10.67 -12.56 -10.13
CA ILE A 168 -9.25 -12.57 -10.50
C ILE A 168 -8.80 -14.02 -10.51
N THR A 169 -8.19 -14.45 -11.60
CA THR A 169 -7.66 -15.80 -11.78
C THR A 169 -6.31 -15.97 -11.07
N LYS A 170 -5.91 -17.22 -10.83
CA LYS A 170 -4.58 -17.53 -10.29
C LYS A 170 -3.45 -17.07 -11.22
N ASP A 171 -3.67 -17.12 -12.54
CA ASP A 171 -2.69 -16.67 -13.52
C ASP A 171 -2.50 -15.15 -13.48
N GLU A 172 -3.59 -14.40 -13.34
CA GLU A 172 -3.51 -12.94 -13.13
C GLU A 172 -2.77 -12.59 -11.84
N VAL A 173 -3.03 -13.31 -10.74
CA VAL A 173 -2.25 -13.17 -9.50
C VAL A 173 -0.77 -13.48 -9.75
N ALA A 174 -0.45 -14.54 -10.49
CA ALA A 174 0.93 -14.90 -10.79
C ALA A 174 1.64 -13.77 -11.57
N ILE A 175 0.97 -13.17 -12.55
CA ILE A 175 1.48 -12.00 -13.29
C ILE A 175 1.70 -10.81 -12.34
N MET A 176 0.76 -10.52 -11.44
CA MET A 176 0.91 -9.44 -10.45
C MET A 176 2.09 -9.69 -9.51
N ARG A 177 2.28 -10.94 -9.04
CA ARG A 177 3.44 -11.34 -8.24
C ARG A 177 4.75 -11.15 -8.98
N LEU A 178 4.81 -11.54 -10.26
CA LEU A 178 6.00 -11.33 -11.10
C LEU A 178 6.32 -9.83 -11.25
N ARG A 179 5.30 -8.97 -11.42
CA ARG A 179 5.49 -7.51 -11.47
C ARG A 179 5.99 -6.94 -10.15
N ILE A 180 5.43 -7.37 -9.01
CA ILE A 180 5.91 -6.97 -7.68
C ILE A 180 7.36 -7.40 -7.46
N MET A 181 7.67 -8.64 -7.83
CA MET A 181 9.03 -9.17 -7.74
C MET A 181 10.00 -8.37 -8.63
N TRP A 182 9.60 -8.05 -9.85
CA TRP A 182 10.37 -7.21 -10.76
C TRP A 182 10.65 -5.82 -10.16
N VAL A 183 9.63 -5.17 -9.58
CA VAL A 183 9.80 -3.89 -8.87
C VAL A 183 10.85 -4.02 -7.76
N ILE A 184 10.77 -5.06 -6.93
CA ILE A 184 11.75 -5.27 -5.84
C ILE A 184 13.17 -5.47 -6.39
N LEU A 185 13.33 -6.24 -7.47
CA LEU A 185 14.63 -6.54 -8.07
C LEU A 185 15.25 -5.33 -8.79
N MET A 186 14.42 -4.48 -9.39
CA MET A 186 14.86 -3.36 -10.22
C MET A 186 15.06 -2.05 -9.46
N GLN A 187 15.04 -2.06 -8.12
CA GLN A 187 15.34 -0.89 -7.28
C GLN A 187 16.77 -0.95 -6.71
N PRO A 188 17.80 -0.51 -7.45
CA PRO A 188 19.20 -0.56 -7.02
C PRO A 188 19.54 0.42 -5.89
N GLU A 189 18.76 1.49 -5.70
CA GLU A 189 19.08 2.56 -4.74
C GLU A 189 18.86 2.14 -3.27
N VAL A 190 17.89 1.25 -3.00
CA VAL A 190 17.67 0.69 -1.65
C VAL A 190 18.71 -0.38 -1.31
N THR A 191 19.35 -0.99 -2.32
CA THR A 191 20.36 -2.04 -2.14
C THR A 191 21.80 -1.52 -2.05
N LYS A 192 22.09 -0.27 -2.48
CA LYS A 192 23.46 0.25 -2.56
C LYS A 192 23.96 1.01 -1.31
N ARG A 193 23.09 1.62 -0.49
CA ARG A 193 23.56 2.53 0.58
C ARG A 193 23.97 1.88 1.91
N SER A 194 23.72 0.60 2.16
CA SER A 194 24.06 -0.01 3.47
C SER A 194 24.56 -1.46 3.47
N ASN A 195 24.63 -2.16 2.35
CA ASN A 195 24.80 -3.62 2.40
C ASN A 195 26.19 -4.10 1.95
N LYS A 196 27.05 -4.47 2.90
CA LYS A 196 28.25 -5.28 2.63
C LYS A 196 27.91 -6.61 1.91
N ARG A 197 26.64 -7.07 1.99
CA ARG A 197 26.10 -8.20 1.21
C ARG A 197 25.89 -7.93 -0.28
N ALA A 198 25.77 -6.67 -0.73
CA ALA A 198 25.56 -6.36 -2.15
C ALA A 198 26.75 -6.81 -3.02
N LYS A 199 27.99 -6.65 -2.51
CA LYS A 199 29.21 -7.17 -3.17
C LYS A 199 29.23 -8.70 -3.26
N ALA A 200 28.68 -9.40 -2.27
CA ALA A 200 28.56 -10.86 -2.31
C ALA A 200 27.49 -11.34 -3.30
N VAL A 201 26.40 -10.58 -3.45
CA VAL A 201 25.34 -10.84 -4.46
C VAL A 201 25.85 -10.57 -5.87
N GLU A 202 26.64 -9.52 -6.11
CA GLU A 202 27.34 -9.30 -7.39
C GLU A 202 28.28 -10.46 -7.74
N ALA A 203 29.07 -10.93 -6.75
CA ALA A 203 29.97 -12.07 -6.94
C ALA A 203 29.20 -13.38 -7.22
N THR A 204 27.98 -13.53 -6.69
CA THR A 204 27.11 -14.69 -6.95
C THR A 204 26.37 -14.55 -8.28
N GLY A 205 25.99 -13.33 -8.67
CA GLY A 205 25.38 -13.01 -9.95
C GLY A 205 26.31 -13.33 -11.12
N LEU A 206 27.61 -13.06 -10.99
CA LEU A 206 28.62 -13.44 -12.00
C LEU A 206 28.77 -14.97 -12.12
N LYS A 207 28.62 -15.70 -11.02
CA LYS A 207 28.65 -17.18 -11.01
C LYS A 207 27.38 -17.78 -11.64
N LEU A 208 26.21 -17.20 -11.39
CA LEU A 208 24.95 -17.60 -12.02
C LEU A 208 24.96 -17.28 -13.52
N PHE A 209 25.44 -16.10 -13.93
CA PHE A 209 25.52 -15.72 -15.35
C PHE A 209 26.40 -16.68 -16.16
N ARG A 210 27.53 -17.14 -15.60
CA ARG A 210 28.38 -18.19 -16.20
C ARG A 210 27.74 -19.57 -16.22
N ALA A 211 26.79 -19.86 -15.33
CA ALA A 211 26.08 -21.14 -15.30
C ALA A 211 24.92 -21.21 -16.33
N PHE A 212 24.49 -20.07 -16.88
CA PHE A 212 23.43 -19.98 -17.89
C PHE A 212 23.92 -19.71 -19.31
N GLN A 213 25.25 -19.61 -19.50
CA GLN A 213 25.85 -19.69 -20.83
C GLN A 213 26.16 -21.17 -21.12
N LEU A 214 25.18 -21.86 -21.68
CA LEU A 214 25.41 -22.94 -22.64
C LEU A 214 25.37 -22.33 -24.04
#